data_AF-A0A7C5EKQ5-F1
#
_entry.id   AF-A0A7C5EKQ5-F1
#
_cell.length_a   1.000
_cell.length_b   1.000
_cell.length_c   1.000
_cell.angle_alpha   90.00
_cell.angle_beta   90.00
_cell.angle_gamma   90.00
#
_symmetry.space_group_name_H-M   'P 1'
#
loop_
_entity.id
_entity.type
_entity.pdbx_description
1 polymer ?
#
loop_
_entity_poly.entity_id
_entity_poly.type
_entity_poly.pdbx_seq_one_letter_code
_entity_poly.pdbx_strand_id
1 'polypeptide(L)'
;MLNTRTWIADRLYRVFTYQKVDRVPDVEFGYWPQTIRRWLNEGLTAGLESERNSMFSAKVDAHFGFDVGDWAGIPVNTGMNPCFEETILERRGAAVVMRDSSGVVAQRYLNDADESSIPHYLRFPVETPDDWREMKQRYRLDDPVRSISANAIEEIRGAMKTGKAVSVWFCGFYGQLRNWMGMENLSIAFYEYPEMI
;
A
#
# COMPACT_ATOMS: atom_id res chain seq x y z
N MET A 1 -25.65 -20.11 1.26
CA MET A 1 -24.39 -20.67 0.70
C MET A 1 -23.65 -19.56 0.00
N LEU A 2 -22.37 -19.36 0.27
CA LEU A 2 -21.54 -18.43 -0.50
C LEU A 2 -21.57 -18.87 -1.97
N ASN A 3 -21.99 -17.98 -2.86
CA ASN A 3 -22.03 -18.22 -4.31
C ASN A 3 -20.59 -18.26 -4.84
N THR A 4 -19.96 -19.43 -4.67
CA THR A 4 -18.52 -19.61 -4.83
C THR A 4 -18.19 -19.94 -6.28
N ARG A 5 -17.31 -19.15 -6.90
CA ARG A 5 -16.98 -19.30 -8.33
C ARG A 5 -15.88 -20.33 -8.51
N THR A 6 -16.26 -21.58 -8.76
CA THR A 6 -15.33 -22.71 -8.88
C THR A 6 -14.45 -22.66 -10.14
N TRP A 7 -14.85 -21.87 -11.14
CA TRP A 7 -14.09 -21.67 -12.37
C TRP A 7 -12.94 -20.68 -12.22
N ILE A 8 -12.79 -20.00 -11.09
CA ILE A 8 -11.63 -19.14 -10.82
C ILE A 8 -10.43 -20.02 -10.47
N ALA A 9 -9.32 -19.84 -11.19
CA ALA A 9 -8.12 -20.67 -11.04
C ALA A 9 -7.18 -20.17 -9.92
N ASP A 10 -7.25 -18.88 -9.59
CA ASP A 10 -6.38 -18.25 -8.60
C ASP A 10 -6.45 -18.93 -7.21
N ARG A 11 -5.27 -19.21 -6.65
CA ARG A 11 -5.13 -19.99 -5.40
C ARG A 11 -5.59 -19.18 -4.18
N LEU A 12 -5.31 -17.88 -4.13
CA LEU A 12 -5.73 -17.03 -3.02
C LEU A 12 -7.26 -16.92 -2.98
N TYR A 13 -7.92 -16.70 -4.13
CA TYR A 13 -9.37 -16.70 -4.22
C TYR A 13 -9.97 -18.00 -3.69
N ARG A 14 -9.40 -19.15 -4.08
CA ARG A 14 -9.87 -20.47 -3.62
C ARG A 14 -9.71 -20.63 -2.12
N VAL A 15 -8.58 -20.22 -1.54
CA VAL A 15 -8.38 -20.24 -0.08
C VAL A 15 -9.40 -19.35 0.64
N PHE A 16 -9.55 -18.09 0.21
CA PHE A 16 -10.50 -17.16 0.85
C PHE A 16 -11.98 -17.53 0.67
N THR A 17 -12.28 -18.44 -0.26
CA THR A 17 -13.62 -18.98 -0.49
C THR A 17 -13.77 -20.44 -0.04
N TYR A 18 -12.84 -20.94 0.78
CA TYR A 18 -12.89 -22.28 1.38
C TYR A 18 -12.97 -23.43 0.36
N GLN A 19 -12.37 -23.24 -0.81
CA GLN A 19 -12.26 -24.26 -1.85
C GLN A 19 -10.97 -25.09 -1.68
N LYS A 20 -10.95 -26.26 -2.31
CA LYS A 20 -9.75 -27.11 -2.33
C LYS A 20 -8.64 -26.45 -3.15
N VAL A 21 -7.44 -26.44 -2.57
CA VAL A 21 -6.18 -26.04 -3.22
C VAL A 21 -5.16 -27.18 -3.11
N ASP A 22 -4.16 -27.16 -3.98
CA ASP A 22 -3.02 -28.09 -3.98
C ASP A 22 -2.06 -27.83 -2.82
N ARG A 23 -1.85 -26.56 -2.47
CA ARG A 23 -1.13 -26.07 -1.28
C ARG A 23 -1.67 -24.72 -0.83
N VAL A 24 -1.30 -24.27 0.37
CA VAL A 24 -1.60 -22.91 0.84
C VAL A 24 -0.76 -21.90 0.03
N PRO A 25 -1.32 -20.74 -0.37
CA PRO A 25 -0.54 -19.66 -0.95
C PRO A 25 0.58 -19.19 -0.04
N ASP A 26 1.74 -18.91 -0.62
CA ASP A 26 2.91 -18.34 0.03
C ASP A 26 3.23 -17.00 -0.63
N VAL A 27 2.95 -15.90 0.06
CA VAL A 27 3.03 -14.53 -0.48
C VAL A 27 3.77 -13.65 0.51
N GLU A 28 4.76 -12.90 0.02
CA GLU A 28 5.58 -12.01 0.87
C GLU A 28 5.05 -10.57 0.87
N PHE A 29 5.18 -9.89 2.00
CA PHE A 29 4.85 -8.48 2.20
C PHE A 29 6.09 -7.58 2.01
N GLY A 30 6.79 -7.80 0.91
CA GLY A 30 7.97 -7.03 0.54
C GLY A 30 9.18 -7.24 1.44
N TYR A 31 10.21 -6.45 1.19
CA TYR A 31 11.51 -6.58 1.81
C TYR A 31 12.00 -5.21 2.26
N TRP A 32 12.71 -5.17 3.38
CA TRP A 32 13.56 -4.03 3.62
C TRP A 32 14.68 -3.99 2.56
N PRO A 33 14.96 -2.84 1.91
CA PRO A 33 16.04 -2.74 0.93
C PRO A 33 17.39 -3.28 1.41
N GLN A 34 17.73 -3.05 2.68
CA GLN A 34 18.97 -3.58 3.28
C GLN A 34 19.00 -5.11 3.34
N THR A 35 17.84 -5.77 3.43
CA THR A 35 17.75 -7.24 3.37
C THR A 35 18.16 -7.73 1.98
N ILE A 36 17.66 -7.10 0.91
CA ILE A 36 18.03 -7.45 -0.46
C ILE A 36 19.52 -7.18 -0.69
N ARG A 37 20.05 -6.03 -0.26
CA ARG A 37 21.49 -5.71 -0.35
C ARG A 37 22.36 -6.73 0.37
N ARG A 38 21.95 -7.15 1.57
CA ARG A 38 22.62 -8.20 2.33
C ARG A 38 22.60 -9.52 1.56
N TRP A 39 21.45 -9.95 1.04
CA TRP A 39 21.34 -11.19 0.27
C TRP A 39 22.19 -11.18 -1.01
N LEU A 40 22.27 -10.05 -1.72
CA LEU A 40 23.16 -9.88 -2.87
C LEU A 40 24.63 -10.13 -2.49
N ASN A 41 25.06 -9.66 -1.33
CA ASN A 41 26.41 -9.93 -0.80
C ASN A 41 26.61 -11.38 -0.32
N GLU A 42 25.52 -12.08 0.00
CA GLU A 42 25.52 -13.48 0.47
C GLU A 42 25.32 -14.51 -0.67
N GLY A 43 25.14 -14.06 -1.91
CA GLY A 43 25.06 -14.92 -3.10
C GLY A 43 23.71 -14.94 -3.82
N LEU A 44 22.79 -14.02 -3.51
CA LEU A 44 21.61 -13.77 -4.35
C LEU A 44 22.07 -13.38 -5.76
N THR A 45 21.37 -13.90 -6.78
CA THR A 45 21.85 -13.84 -8.18
C THR A 45 22.09 -12.41 -8.67
N ALA A 46 23.19 -12.19 -9.41
CA ALA A 46 23.57 -10.88 -9.97
C ALA A 46 22.48 -10.20 -10.83
N GLY A 47 21.56 -10.99 -11.42
CA GLY A 47 20.40 -10.47 -12.16
C GLY A 47 19.36 -9.74 -11.31
N LEU A 48 19.50 -9.74 -9.98
CA LEU A 48 18.61 -9.06 -9.02
C LEU A 48 19.21 -7.77 -8.45
N GLU A 49 20.39 -7.34 -8.92
CA GLU A 49 21.04 -6.11 -8.47
C GLU A 49 20.17 -4.86 -8.67
N SER A 50 19.32 -4.84 -9.71
CA SER A 50 18.37 -3.75 -9.96
C SER A 50 17.33 -3.58 -8.84
N GLU A 51 17.11 -4.62 -8.04
CA GLU A 51 16.10 -4.66 -7.00
C GLU A 51 16.63 -4.22 -5.62
N ARG A 52 17.93 -3.91 -5.52
CA ARG A 52 18.64 -3.63 -4.26
C ARG A 52 18.03 -2.53 -3.38
N ASN A 53 17.27 -1.61 -3.97
CA ASN A 53 16.61 -0.51 -3.27
C ASN A 53 15.07 -0.58 -3.34
N SER A 54 14.52 -1.72 -3.76
CA SER A 54 13.09 -1.94 -3.89
C SER A 54 12.51 -2.56 -2.62
N MET A 55 11.40 -2.01 -2.13
CA MET A 55 10.64 -2.61 -1.04
C MET A 55 9.68 -3.71 -1.54
N PHE A 56 9.21 -3.61 -2.78
CA PHE A 56 8.29 -4.57 -3.39
C PHE A 56 8.89 -5.05 -4.71
N SER A 57 9.47 -6.25 -4.72
CA SER A 57 10.19 -6.78 -5.88
C SER A 57 9.57 -8.08 -6.39
N ALA A 58 8.81 -7.98 -7.48
CA ALA A 58 8.26 -9.14 -8.16
C ALA A 58 9.35 -10.10 -8.68
N LYS A 59 10.57 -9.61 -8.96
CA LYS A 59 11.68 -10.47 -9.39
C LYS A 59 12.25 -11.28 -8.23
N VAL A 60 12.36 -10.69 -7.04
CA VAL A 60 12.76 -11.41 -5.83
C VAL A 60 11.67 -12.42 -5.44
N ASP A 61 10.40 -12.03 -5.54
CA ASP A 61 9.28 -12.95 -5.30
C ASP A 61 9.33 -14.16 -6.23
N ALA A 62 9.56 -13.93 -7.52
CA ALA A 62 9.71 -15.00 -8.51
C ALA A 62 10.94 -15.87 -8.25
N HIS A 63 12.05 -15.31 -7.75
CA HIS A 63 13.25 -16.08 -7.42
C HIS A 63 13.00 -17.09 -6.29
N PHE A 64 12.27 -16.69 -5.25
CA PHE A 64 11.91 -17.58 -4.14
C PHE A 64 10.69 -18.47 -4.45
N GLY A 65 10.02 -18.25 -5.58
CA GLY A 65 8.85 -19.03 -5.98
C GLY A 65 7.60 -18.69 -5.19
N PHE A 66 7.51 -17.47 -4.63
CA PHE A 66 6.30 -16.98 -3.99
C PHE A 66 5.16 -16.87 -5.00
N ASP A 67 3.94 -17.10 -4.50
CA ASP A 67 2.73 -16.92 -5.27
C ASP A 67 2.51 -15.43 -5.55
N VAL A 68 2.69 -15.05 -6.80
CA VAL A 68 2.20 -13.78 -7.31
C VAL A 68 0.75 -14.00 -7.75
N GLY A 69 -0.16 -13.20 -7.22
CA GLY A 69 -1.54 -13.33 -7.62
C GLY A 69 -1.78 -12.72 -9.00
N ASP A 70 -2.41 -13.49 -9.89
CA ASP A 70 -2.75 -13.08 -11.25
C ASP A 70 -4.18 -12.48 -11.27
N TRP A 71 -4.30 -11.28 -10.72
CA TRP A 71 -5.59 -10.60 -10.56
C TRP A 71 -5.87 -9.61 -11.68
N ALA A 72 -7.14 -9.47 -12.03
CA ALA A 72 -7.64 -8.29 -12.73
C ALA A 72 -8.00 -7.22 -11.69
N GLY A 73 -7.16 -6.20 -11.52
CA GLY A 73 -7.41 -5.12 -10.58
C GLY A 73 -8.41 -4.10 -11.13
N ILE A 74 -9.40 -3.71 -10.32
CA ILE A 74 -10.24 -2.55 -10.61
C ILE A 74 -9.42 -1.29 -10.28
N PRO A 75 -9.14 -0.39 -11.25
CA PRO A 75 -8.25 0.76 -11.07
C PRO A 75 -8.96 1.91 -10.33
N VAL A 76 -9.44 1.65 -9.12
CA VAL A 76 -10.08 2.68 -8.29
C VAL A 76 -9.02 3.59 -7.71
N ASN A 77 -9.12 4.90 -7.97
CA ASN A 77 -8.35 5.88 -7.23
C ASN A 77 -9.12 6.28 -5.95
N THR A 78 -8.68 5.76 -4.80
CA THR A 78 -9.19 6.13 -3.46
C THR A 78 -8.25 7.07 -2.72
N GLY A 79 -7.12 7.44 -3.34
CA GLY A 79 -6.08 8.27 -2.74
C GLY A 79 -6.41 9.75 -2.73
N MET A 80 -5.51 10.52 -2.12
CA MET A 80 -5.56 11.96 -2.02
C MET A 80 -5.35 12.63 -3.39
N ASN A 81 -6.10 13.68 -3.71
CA ASN A 81 -5.84 14.52 -4.88
C ASN A 81 -6.12 16.02 -4.59
N PRO A 82 -5.12 16.91 -4.67
CA PRO A 82 -3.71 16.61 -4.81
C PRO A 82 -3.13 16.02 -3.52
N CYS A 83 -2.08 15.21 -3.63
CA CYS A 83 -1.24 14.82 -2.49
C CYS A 83 -0.53 16.04 -1.87
N PHE A 84 0.09 15.88 -0.71
CA PHE A 84 1.01 16.89 -0.18
C PHE A 84 2.30 16.90 -0.99
N GLU A 85 2.96 18.06 -1.05
CA GLU A 85 4.30 18.18 -1.63
C GLU A 85 5.32 17.49 -0.71
N GLU A 86 6.10 16.58 -1.29
CA GLU A 86 7.21 15.92 -0.61
C GLU A 86 8.39 16.87 -0.48
N THR A 87 8.88 17.06 0.74
CA THR A 87 9.94 18.05 0.98
C THR A 87 10.82 17.59 2.14
N ILE A 88 12.14 17.62 1.92
CA ILE A 88 13.12 17.49 3.00
C ILE A 88 13.16 18.82 3.76
N LEU A 89 12.78 18.80 5.03
CA LEU A 89 12.75 19.96 5.90
C LEU A 89 14.11 20.19 6.56
N GLU A 90 14.81 19.09 6.90
CA GLU A 90 16.10 19.13 7.58
C GLU A 90 16.92 17.87 7.26
N ARG A 91 18.25 18.00 7.15
CA ARG A 91 19.17 16.86 7.08
C ARG A 91 19.89 16.70 8.43
N ARG A 92 19.85 15.50 9.01
CA ARG A 92 20.43 15.16 10.32
C ARG A 92 21.36 13.96 10.19
N GLY A 93 22.60 14.22 9.80
CA GLY A 93 23.57 13.16 9.52
C GLY A 93 23.07 12.22 8.42
N ALA A 94 22.92 10.94 8.74
CA ALA A 94 22.41 9.92 7.83
C ALA A 94 20.88 9.89 7.68
N ALA A 95 20.15 10.59 8.56
CA ALA A 95 18.69 10.69 8.50
C ALA A 95 18.22 12.04 7.95
N VAL A 96 16.96 12.10 7.53
CA VAL A 96 16.28 13.33 7.13
C VAL A 96 15.01 13.51 7.93
N VAL A 97 14.67 14.76 8.23
CA VAL A 97 13.31 15.14 8.60
C VAL A 97 12.62 15.59 7.32
N MET A 98 11.54 14.91 6.95
CA MET A 98 10.82 15.25 5.73
C MET A 98 9.31 15.13 5.91
N ARG A 99 8.58 15.92 5.12
CA ARG A 99 7.16 15.73 4.86
C ARG A 99 7.01 14.85 3.63
N ASP A 100 6.22 13.78 3.72
CA ASP A 100 5.90 12.94 2.57
C ASP A 100 4.57 13.30 1.91
N SER A 101 4.22 12.57 0.86
CA SER A 101 3.05 12.83 0.05
C SER A 101 1.72 12.62 0.79
N SER A 102 1.74 11.93 1.93
CA SER A 102 0.59 11.81 2.82
C SER A 102 0.41 13.03 3.75
N GLY A 103 1.41 13.91 3.82
CA GLY A 103 1.44 15.08 4.69
C GLY A 103 2.09 14.83 6.06
N VAL A 104 2.47 13.59 6.34
CA VAL A 104 3.17 13.22 7.59
C VAL A 104 4.59 13.76 7.58
N VAL A 105 4.99 14.37 8.70
CA VAL A 105 6.37 14.78 8.97
C VAL A 105 7.03 13.75 9.87
N ALA A 106 8.13 13.18 9.41
CA ALA A 106 8.87 12.18 10.18
C ALA A 106 10.37 12.31 9.96
N GLN A 107 11.13 11.91 10.98
CA GLN A 107 12.55 11.61 10.83
C GLN A 107 12.69 10.18 10.31
N ARG A 108 13.35 10.01 9.16
CA ARG A 108 13.57 8.70 8.54
C ARG A 108 14.89 8.66 7.77
N TYR A 109 15.36 7.45 7.52
CA TYR A 109 16.43 7.20 6.56
C TYR A 109 15.86 7.12 5.14
N LEU A 110 16.68 7.42 4.14
CA LEU A 110 16.32 7.22 2.73
C LEU A 110 16.43 5.73 2.37
N ASN A 111 15.80 5.32 1.27
CA ASN A 111 15.68 3.91 0.88
C ASN A 111 17.01 3.23 0.48
N ASP A 112 18.03 4.03 0.23
CA ASP A 112 19.40 3.60 -0.08
C ASP A 112 20.29 3.48 1.18
N ALA A 113 19.79 3.81 2.37
CA ALA A 113 20.50 3.65 3.64
C ALA A 113 20.28 2.26 4.24
N ASP A 114 21.31 1.71 4.90
CA ASP A 114 21.26 0.39 5.56
C ASP A 114 20.60 0.43 6.94
N GLU A 115 20.51 1.63 7.53
CA GLU A 115 19.88 1.91 8.82
C GLU A 115 18.36 2.12 8.72
N SER A 116 17.79 1.91 7.52
CA SER A 116 16.36 2.11 7.26
C SER A 116 15.50 1.30 8.23
N SER A 117 14.53 1.98 8.82
CA SER A 117 13.65 1.47 9.86
C SER A 117 12.33 2.22 9.83
N ILE A 118 11.40 1.81 10.69
CA ILE A 118 10.14 2.53 10.87
C ILE A 118 10.44 4.00 11.22
N PRO A 119 9.88 4.98 10.49
CA PRO A 119 10.11 6.39 10.75
C PRO A 119 9.78 6.80 12.19
N HIS A 120 10.54 7.74 12.73
CA HIS A 120 10.16 8.45 13.94
C HIS A 120 9.21 9.59 13.56
N TYR A 121 7.92 9.37 13.75
CA TYR A 121 6.87 10.35 13.43
C TYR A 121 6.98 11.57 14.35
N LEU A 122 6.95 12.76 13.73
CA LEU A 122 7.07 14.03 14.43
C LEU A 122 5.76 14.82 14.41
N ARG A 123 5.04 14.78 13.29
CA ARG A 123 3.75 15.45 13.15
C ARG A 123 2.89 14.79 12.08
N PHE A 124 1.60 14.73 12.33
CA PHE A 124 0.61 14.21 11.40
C PHE A 124 -0.17 15.37 10.74
N PRO A 125 -0.74 15.17 9.54
CA PRO A 125 -1.42 16.24 8.82
C PRO A 125 -2.81 16.62 9.38
N VAL A 126 -3.37 15.82 10.28
CA VAL A 126 -4.67 16.08 10.92
C VAL A 126 -4.52 15.99 12.45
N GLU A 127 -4.62 17.13 13.12
CA GLU A 127 -4.55 17.24 14.59
C GLU A 127 -5.83 17.86 15.17
N THR A 128 -6.57 18.61 14.34
CA THR A 128 -7.78 19.35 14.73
C THR A 128 -8.96 19.10 13.78
N PRO A 129 -10.20 19.45 14.19
CA PRO A 129 -11.36 19.43 13.29
C PRO A 129 -11.24 20.31 12.06
N ASP A 130 -10.43 21.37 12.09
CA ASP A 130 -10.20 22.24 10.95
C ASP A 130 -9.28 21.55 9.93
N ASP A 131 -8.20 20.91 10.39
CA ASP A 131 -7.30 20.11 9.54
C ASP A 131 -8.07 18.97 8.84
N TRP A 132 -9.02 18.35 9.56
CA TRP A 132 -9.91 17.33 8.99
C TRP A 132 -10.75 17.87 7.81
N ARG A 133 -11.31 19.08 7.97
CA ARG A 133 -12.09 19.73 6.91
C ARG A 133 -11.22 20.02 5.69
N GLU A 134 -9.97 20.43 5.88
CA GLU A 134 -9.02 20.62 4.79
C GLU A 134 -8.62 19.30 4.12
N MET A 135 -8.32 18.26 4.91
CA MET A 135 -7.99 16.93 4.42
C MET A 135 -9.11 16.38 3.53
N LYS A 136 -10.37 16.52 3.95
CA LYS A 136 -11.56 16.09 3.18
C LYS A 136 -11.63 16.69 1.78
N GLN A 137 -11.17 17.93 1.58
CA GLN A 137 -11.19 18.57 0.26
C GLN A 137 -10.33 17.82 -0.78
N ARG A 138 -9.34 17.04 -0.31
CA ARG A 138 -8.47 16.22 -1.17
C ARG A 138 -9.09 14.88 -1.55
N TYR A 139 -10.29 14.57 -1.06
CA TYR A 139 -11.00 13.30 -1.27
C TYR A 139 -12.37 13.50 -1.93
N ARG A 140 -12.51 14.54 -2.77
CA ARG A 140 -13.72 14.79 -3.55
C ARG A 140 -14.15 13.57 -4.37
N LEU A 141 -15.40 13.16 -4.22
CA LEU A 141 -15.97 12.02 -4.94
C LEU A 141 -16.16 12.33 -6.43
N ASP A 142 -16.47 13.59 -6.75
CA ASP A 142 -16.72 14.10 -8.10
C ASP A 142 -15.45 14.47 -8.87
N ASP A 143 -14.28 14.13 -8.35
CA ASP A 143 -13.00 14.35 -9.01
C ASP A 143 -12.85 13.41 -10.24
N PRO A 144 -12.63 13.94 -11.46
CA PRO A 144 -12.47 13.13 -12.66
C PRO A 144 -11.39 12.05 -12.55
N VAL A 145 -10.35 12.24 -11.72
CA VAL A 145 -9.29 11.24 -11.49
C VAL A 145 -9.83 9.92 -10.93
N ARG A 146 -11.04 9.93 -10.35
CA ARG A 146 -11.71 8.75 -9.78
C ARG A 146 -12.63 8.05 -10.78
N SER A 147 -12.82 8.62 -11.98
CA SER A 147 -13.65 8.02 -13.01
C SER A 147 -12.95 6.81 -13.64
N ILE A 148 -13.66 5.68 -13.69
CA ILE A 148 -13.18 4.47 -14.36
C ILE A 148 -13.79 4.42 -15.76
N SER A 149 -12.94 4.26 -16.78
CA SER A 149 -13.40 4.22 -18.17
C SER A 149 -14.20 2.94 -18.46
N ALA A 150 -15.15 3.02 -19.39
CA ALA A 150 -15.90 1.86 -19.84
C ALA A 150 -14.98 0.75 -20.39
N ASN A 151 -13.90 1.13 -21.10
CA ASN A 151 -12.92 0.18 -21.61
C ASN A 151 -12.23 -0.60 -20.49
N ALA A 152 -11.82 0.07 -19.41
CA ALA A 152 -11.21 -0.60 -18.25
C ALA A 152 -12.19 -1.60 -17.61
N ILE A 153 -13.47 -1.24 -17.51
CA ILE A 153 -14.51 -2.17 -17.02
C ILE A 153 -14.67 -3.39 -17.95
N GLU A 154 -14.67 -3.20 -19.25
CA GLU A 154 -14.77 -4.31 -20.21
C GLU A 154 -13.53 -5.22 -20.19
N GLU A 155 -12.33 -4.67 -20.01
CA GLU A 155 -11.10 -5.46 -19.82
C GLU A 155 -11.18 -6.35 -18.57
N ILE A 156 -11.67 -5.80 -17.45
CA ILE A 156 -11.87 -6.56 -16.20
C ILE A 156 -12.92 -7.66 -16.39
N ARG A 157 -14.04 -7.37 -17.08
CA ARG A 157 -15.05 -8.38 -17.43
C ARG A 157 -14.46 -9.47 -18.32
N GLY A 158 -13.59 -9.11 -19.26
CA GLY A 158 -12.86 -10.05 -20.11
C GLY A 158 -11.96 -10.98 -19.29
N ALA A 159 -11.15 -10.43 -18.40
CA ALA A 159 -10.27 -11.20 -17.52
C ALA A 159 -11.05 -12.15 -16.59
N MET A 160 -12.19 -11.71 -16.05
CA MET A 160 -13.05 -12.59 -15.23
C MET A 160 -13.54 -13.83 -16.01
N LYS A 161 -13.80 -13.70 -17.33
CA LYS A 161 -14.23 -14.82 -18.18
C LYS A 161 -13.12 -15.85 -18.42
N THR A 162 -11.86 -15.48 -18.29
CA THR A 162 -10.72 -16.41 -18.43
C THR A 162 -10.39 -17.14 -17.12
N GLY A 163 -11.17 -16.93 -16.06
CA GLY A 163 -10.95 -17.55 -14.75
C GLY A 163 -9.98 -16.79 -13.84
N LYS A 164 -9.57 -15.56 -14.22
CA LYS A 164 -8.82 -14.68 -13.31
C LYS A 164 -9.72 -14.17 -12.19
N ALA A 165 -9.14 -14.03 -11.00
CA ALA A 165 -9.82 -13.36 -9.91
C ALA A 165 -9.81 -11.84 -10.13
N VAL A 166 -10.88 -11.17 -9.72
CA VAL A 166 -10.99 -9.71 -9.77
C VAL A 166 -10.74 -9.15 -8.38
N SER A 167 -9.89 -8.14 -8.27
CA SER A 167 -9.53 -7.52 -7.00
C SER A 167 -9.79 -6.01 -7.02
N VAL A 168 -10.03 -5.44 -5.84
CA VAL A 168 -10.06 -4.00 -5.61
C VAL A 168 -9.31 -3.73 -4.32
N TRP A 169 -8.47 -2.69 -4.33
CA TRP A 169 -7.71 -2.29 -3.16
C TRP A 169 -8.28 -1.00 -2.57
N PHE A 170 -8.38 -0.94 -1.25
CA PHE A 170 -8.65 0.27 -0.50
C PHE A 170 -8.02 0.15 0.90
N CYS A 171 -7.62 1.28 1.47
CA CYS A 171 -7.20 1.32 2.86
C CYS A 171 -8.43 1.17 3.78
N GLY A 172 -8.30 0.38 4.84
CA GLY A 172 -9.37 0.27 5.84
C GLY A 172 -9.60 1.61 6.56
N PHE A 173 -10.83 1.88 7.00
CA PHE A 173 -11.23 3.18 7.56
C PHE A 173 -10.34 3.63 8.73
N TYR A 174 -10.13 2.76 9.73
CA TYR A 174 -9.23 3.06 10.84
C TYR A 174 -7.79 3.29 10.37
N GLY A 175 -7.29 2.44 9.47
CA GLY A 175 -5.92 2.55 8.96
C GLY A 175 -5.69 3.88 8.24
N GLN A 176 -6.66 4.33 7.45
CA GLN A 176 -6.61 5.60 6.75
C GLN A 176 -6.61 6.78 7.73
N LEU A 177 -7.49 6.78 8.72
CA LEU A 177 -7.51 7.78 9.79
C LEU A 177 -6.19 7.81 10.57
N ARG A 178 -5.66 6.63 10.92
CA ARG A 178 -4.40 6.50 11.65
C ARG A 178 -3.22 7.04 10.84
N ASN A 179 -3.25 6.90 9.52
CA ASN A 179 -2.21 7.49 8.65
C ASN A 179 -2.26 9.02 8.68
N TRP A 180 -3.43 9.63 8.86
CA TRP A 180 -3.58 11.09 8.91
C TRP A 180 -3.39 11.71 10.29
N MET A 181 -3.62 10.96 11.36
CA MET A 181 -3.61 11.48 12.73
C MET A 181 -2.51 10.88 13.60
N GLY A 182 -2.00 9.69 13.23
CA GLY A 182 -1.22 8.86 14.14
C GLY A 182 -2.11 8.05 15.07
N MET A 183 -1.52 7.05 15.74
CA MET A 183 -2.26 6.15 16.61
C MET A 183 -2.83 6.85 17.86
N GLU A 184 -2.00 7.65 18.53
CA GLU A 184 -2.36 8.32 19.79
C GLU A 184 -3.45 9.37 19.57
N ASN A 185 -3.23 10.32 18.65
CA ASN A 185 -4.21 11.36 18.36
C ASN A 185 -5.53 10.78 17.85
N LEU A 186 -5.51 9.74 16.99
CA LEU A 186 -6.75 9.08 16.57
C LEU A 186 -7.49 8.45 17.76
N SER A 187 -6.76 7.79 18.66
CA SER A 187 -7.36 7.16 19.84
C SER A 187 -8.03 8.18 20.76
N ILE A 188 -7.43 9.36 20.91
CA ILE A 188 -8.00 10.49 21.66
C ILE A 188 -9.20 11.09 20.92
N ALA A 189 -9.11 11.24 19.59
CA ALA A 189 -10.16 11.87 18.78
C ALA A 189 -11.49 11.12 18.81
N PHE A 190 -11.50 9.79 18.98
CA PHE A 190 -12.74 9.04 19.21
C PHE A 190 -13.51 9.52 20.45
N TYR A 191 -12.81 10.05 21.47
CA TYR A 191 -13.42 10.58 22.68
C TYR A 191 -13.68 12.10 22.58
N GLU A 192 -12.70 12.87 22.12
CA GLU A 192 -12.80 14.34 22.09
C GLU A 192 -13.65 14.87 20.93
N TYR A 193 -13.64 14.18 19.80
CA TYR A 193 -14.31 14.60 18.56
C TYR A 193 -15.13 13.46 17.91
N PRO A 194 -16.07 12.83 18.64
CA PRO A 194 -16.83 11.68 18.12
C PRO A 194 -17.71 12.01 16.91
N GLU A 195 -18.10 13.27 16.72
CA GLU A 195 -18.88 13.69 15.53
C GLU A 195 -17.99 13.86 14.27
N MET A 196 -16.68 14.00 14.45
CA MET A 196 -15.72 14.14 13.36
C MET A 196 -15.35 12.80 12.73
N ILE A 197 -15.25 11.75 13.57
CA ILE A 197 -14.76 10.40 13.27
C ILE A 197 -15.91 9.48 12.85
#